data_AF-A0A349YJM4-F1
#
_entry.id   AF-A0A349YJM4-F1
#
_cell.length_a   1.000
_cell.length_b   1.000
_cell.length_c   1.000
_cell.angle_alpha   90.00
_cell.angle_beta   90.00
_cell.angle_gamma   90.00
#
_symmetry.space_group_name_H-M   'P 1'
#
loop_
_entity.id
_entity.type
_entity.pdbx_description
1 polymer ?
#
loop_
_entity_poly.entity_id
_entity_poly.type
_entity_poly.pdbx_seq_one_letter_code
_entity_poly.pdbx_strand_id
1 'polypeptide(L)' 'GGNPKTPWGKPALGLKTRKKNKSSNKMIVRRRDGKALAK' A
#
# COMPACT_ATOMS: atom_id res chain seq x y z
N GLY A 1 10.79 22.61 -1.48
CA GLY A 1 10.77 21.51 -2.46
C GLY A 1 9.52 20.69 -2.21
N GLY A 2 8.68 20.50 -3.23
CA GLY A 2 7.42 19.76 -3.05
C GLY A 2 7.63 18.27 -2.75
N ASN A 3 6.58 17.60 -2.28
CA ASN A 3 6.60 16.15 -2.09
C ASN A 3 6.87 15.46 -3.44
N PRO A 4 7.76 14.44 -3.49
CA PRO A 4 8.10 13.76 -4.73
C PRO A 4 6.88 13.04 -5.32
N LYS A 5 6.71 13.18 -6.63
CA LYS A 5 5.59 12.61 -7.39
C LYS A 5 6.13 11.83 -8.58
N THR A 6 5.33 10.88 -9.05
CA THR A 6 5.55 10.22 -10.33
C THR A 6 5.25 11.18 -11.49
N PRO A 7 5.68 10.87 -12.73
CA PRO A 7 5.35 11.68 -13.92
C PRO A 7 3.83 11.84 -14.15
N TRP A 8 3.01 11.00 -13.54
CA TRP A 8 1.54 11.02 -13.62
C TRP A 8 0.86 11.66 -12.41
N GLY A 9 1.61 12.40 -11.58
CA GLY A 9 1.07 13.19 -10.47
C GLY A 9 0.74 12.41 -9.19
N LYS A 10 0.95 11.09 -9.15
CA LYS A 10 0.73 10.29 -7.93
C LYS A 10 1.90 10.49 -6.95
N PRO A 11 1.66 10.50 -5.62
CA PRO A 11 2.73 10.53 -4.62
C PRO A 11 3.72 9.37 -4.80
N ALA A 12 5.03 9.68 -4.79
CA ALA A 12 6.09 8.67 -4.90
C ALA A 12 6.39 7.99 -3.56
N LEU A 13 6.17 8.69 -2.44
CA LEU A 13 6.46 8.20 -1.09
C LEU A 13 5.17 8.09 -0.26
N GLY A 14 5.10 7.06 0.60
CA GLY A 14 4.04 6.90 1.61
C GLY A 14 2.69 6.36 1.12
N LEU A 15 2.38 6.41 -0.18
CA LEU A 15 1.11 5.95 -0.72
C LEU A 15 1.07 4.42 -0.90
N LYS A 16 0.14 3.74 -0.21
CA LYS A 16 -0.15 2.32 -0.44
C LYS A 16 -0.95 2.15 -1.74
N THR A 17 -0.37 1.46 -2.72
CA THR A 17 -0.96 1.31 -4.06
C THR A 17 -1.79 0.03 -4.24
N ARG A 18 -1.73 -0.93 -3.31
CA ARG A 18 -2.48 -2.20 -3.41
C ARG A 18 -3.97 -2.00 -3.13
N LYS A 19 -4.84 -2.52 -4.00
CA LYS A 19 -6.31 -2.54 -3.81
C LYS A 19 -6.69 -3.27 -2.51
N LYS A 20 -7.61 -2.68 -1.75
CA LYS A 20 -8.04 -3.18 -0.42
C LYS A 20 -8.66 -4.59 -0.44
N ASN A 21 -9.36 -4.96 -1.52
CA ASN A 21 -10.16 -6.19 -1.58
C ASN A 21 -9.62 -7.23 -2.58
N LYS A 22 -8.30 -7.27 -2.80
CA LYS A 22 -7.71 -8.28 -3.70
C LYS A 22 -7.81 -9.66 -3.04
N SER A 23 -8.29 -10.69 -3.75
CA SER A 23 -8.47 -12.05 -3.22
C SER A 23 -7.18 -12.62 -2.61
N SER A 24 -6.03 -12.31 -3.22
CA SER A 24 -4.71 -12.71 -2.71
C SER A 24 -4.31 -12.03 -1.39
N ASN A 25 -5.13 -11.15 -0.82
CA ASN A 25 -4.96 -10.68 0.56
C ASN A 25 -5.14 -11.82 1.56
N LYS A 26 -5.97 -12.83 1.24
CA LYS A 26 -6.21 -14.00 2.10
C LYS A 26 -4.95 -14.84 2.33
N MET A 27 -3.98 -14.77 1.42
CA MET A 27 -2.73 -15.52 1.47
C MET A 27 -1.59 -14.76 2.18
N ILE A 28 -1.85 -13.56 2.72
CA ILE A 28 -0.81 -12.79 3.43
C ILE A 28 -0.66 -13.34 4.85
N VAL A 29 0.51 -13.91 5.15
CA VAL A 29 0.81 -14.44 6.50
C VAL A 29 1.14 -13.34 7.51
N ARG A 30 1.84 -12.28 7.09
CA ARG A 30 2.25 -11.15 7.96
C ARG A 30 2.48 -9.87 7.14
N ARG A 31 2.15 -8.71 7.69
CA ARG A 31 2.37 -7.40 7.06
C ARG A 31 3.64 -6.73 7.57
N ARG A 32 4.31 -5.94 6.72
CA ARG A 32 5.54 -5.20 7.08
C ARG A 32 5.29 -4.14 8.15
N ASP A 33 4.11 -3.52 8.14
CA ASP A 33 3.74 -2.45 9.07
C ASP A 33 3.21 -2.96 10.41
N GLY A 34 3.34 -4.26 10.71
CA GLY A 34 2.92 -4.86 11.98
C GLY A 34 1.41 -4.87 12.23
N LYS A 35 0.61 -4.29 11.32
CA LYS A 35 -0.85 -4.26 11.45
C LYS A 35 -1.40 -5.67 11.34
N ALA A 36 -2.31 -6.01 12.26
CA ALA A 36 -3.07 -7.25 12.22
C ALA A 36 -3.69 -7.47 10.84
N LEU A 37 -3.75 -8.72 10.40
CA LEU A 37 -4.57 -9.11 9.26
C LEU A 37 -6.02 -8.82 9.67
N ALA A 38 -6.59 -7.73 9.16
CA ALA A 38 -8.02 -7.46 9.35
C ALA A 38 -8.80 -8.72 8.94
N LYS A 39 -9.72 -9.15 9.81
CA LYS A 39 -10.58 -10.32 9.61
C LYS A 39 -11.26 -10.31 8.24
#